data_AF-A0A936MLP3-F1
#
_entry.id   AF-A0A936MLP3-F1
#
_cell.length_a   1.000
_cell.length_b   1.000
_cell.length_c   1.000
_cell.angle_alpha   90.00
_cell.angle_beta   90.00
_cell.angle_gamma   90.00
#
_symmetry.space_group_name_H-M   'P 1'
#
loop_
_entity.id
_entity.type
_entity.pdbx_description
1 polymer ?
#
loop_
_entity_poly.entity_id
_entity_poly.type
_entity_poly.pdbx_seq_one_letter_code
_entity_poly.pdbx_strand_id
1 'polypeptide(L)'
;MTNFGKLALSFLALPALLLSASSALAIDTPPQCGKFDFNKNGLGCEVKVEGGCEAECTPLKFIAACEGGCSLTATSQCTGNCGVSCIAQCDPAKLDCIQGCHDECEQPFIADCQASHPDRDCVTDAEASCTQHCRTNCKVVPSSCTEHCDQCCTGACTSNVNLDCDIKCYADVEGGCRVACQQPSGGLFCNGQYVNATDVESCISALAAQGLEVDVSARGECVCTLSGCDCDGSANAGGGFCAAAPGQDSPFEAAIVMMGMAAAGISVARRRNRNSR
;
A
#
# COMPACT_ATOMS: atom_id res chain seq x y z
N MET A 1 32.03 64.42 14.30
CA MET A 1 31.72 64.35 12.86
C MET A 1 31.79 62.89 12.44
N THR A 2 30.65 62.25 12.20
CA THR A 2 30.46 61.11 11.26
C THR A 2 28.98 60.77 11.23
N ASN A 3 28.49 60.50 10.03
CA ASN A 3 27.12 60.72 9.58
C ASN A 3 26.17 59.55 9.89
N PHE A 4 25.02 59.87 10.49
CA PHE A 4 23.80 59.05 10.46
C PHE A 4 22.98 59.46 9.24
N GLY A 5 23.00 58.67 8.18
CA GLY A 5 22.18 58.97 7.01
C GLY A 5 22.42 57.98 5.88
N LYS A 6 21.60 56.92 5.86
CA LYS A 6 21.13 56.15 4.69
C LYS A 6 20.58 54.80 5.18
N LEU A 7 19.37 54.84 5.74
CA LEU A 7 18.57 53.66 6.03
C LEU A 7 17.14 54.01 5.62
N ALA A 8 16.87 53.92 4.32
CA ALA A 8 15.52 53.99 3.80
C ALA A 8 15.45 53.29 2.45
N LEU A 9 14.42 52.47 2.30
CA LEU A 9 13.76 52.07 1.06
C LEU A 9 14.42 50.97 0.20
N SER A 10 14.10 49.71 0.52
CA SER A 10 13.73 48.69 -0.49
C SER A 10 13.08 47.48 0.19
N PHE A 11 11.76 47.57 0.44
CA PHE A 11 10.93 46.46 0.94
C PHE A 11 9.55 46.53 0.28
N LEU A 12 9.48 46.43 -1.05
CA LEU A 12 8.20 46.31 -1.78
C LEU A 12 8.44 45.58 -3.11
N ALA A 13 8.41 44.24 -3.10
CA ALA A 13 8.02 43.41 -4.25
C ALA A 13 8.24 41.92 -3.95
N LEU A 14 7.33 41.27 -3.22
CA LEU A 14 7.10 39.82 -3.35
C LEU A 14 5.78 39.39 -2.65
N PRO A 15 4.61 39.56 -3.29
CA PRO A 15 3.40 38.85 -2.86
C PRO A 15 2.77 38.09 -4.05
N ALA A 16 3.33 36.96 -4.48
CA ALA A 16 2.69 36.17 -5.54
C ALA A 16 3.06 34.67 -5.63
N LEU A 17 3.78 34.08 -4.67
CA LEU A 17 4.23 32.67 -4.78
C LEU A 17 3.67 31.72 -3.69
N LEU A 18 2.62 32.11 -2.94
CA LEU A 18 2.09 31.31 -1.83
C LEU A 18 0.80 30.51 -2.14
N LEU A 19 0.38 30.38 -3.40
CA LEU A 19 -0.92 29.77 -3.74
C LEU A 19 -0.86 28.35 -4.36
N SER A 20 0.30 27.70 -4.33
CA SER A 20 0.43 26.29 -4.69
C SER A 20 0.99 25.48 -3.54
N ALA A 21 0.42 25.66 -2.34
CA ALA A 21 0.49 24.61 -1.34
C ALA A 21 -0.48 23.52 -1.82
N SER A 22 0.04 22.54 -2.56
CA SER A 22 -0.70 21.29 -2.79
C SER A 22 -1.06 20.77 -1.40
N SER A 23 -2.33 20.85 -1.04
CA SER A 23 -2.84 20.15 0.13
C SER A 23 -2.58 18.67 -0.11
N ALA A 24 -1.53 18.14 0.52
CA ALA A 24 -1.38 16.71 0.70
C ALA A 24 -2.54 16.29 1.59
N LEU A 25 -3.65 15.88 0.97
CA LEU A 25 -4.74 15.23 1.67
C LEU A 25 -4.12 13.95 2.23
N ALA A 26 -4.02 13.87 3.56
CA ALA A 26 -3.74 12.60 4.21
C ALA A 26 -4.89 11.66 3.83
N ILE A 27 -4.53 10.49 3.30
CA ILE A 27 -5.49 9.46 2.92
C ILE A 27 -5.85 8.74 4.21
N ASP A 28 -7.05 8.99 4.70
CA ASP A 28 -7.56 8.28 5.86
C ASP A 28 -7.88 6.84 5.44
N THR A 29 -7.33 5.86 6.16
CA THR A 29 -7.62 4.44 5.94
C THR A 29 -9.11 4.19 6.12
N PRO A 30 -9.85 3.80 5.06
CA PRO A 30 -11.27 3.50 5.19
C PRO A 30 -11.46 2.31 6.14
N PRO A 31 -12.45 2.34 7.05
CA PRO A 31 -12.65 1.26 8.03
C PRO A 31 -12.88 -0.11 7.37
N GLN A 32 -13.48 -0.13 6.17
CA GLN A 32 -13.69 -1.35 5.39
C GLN A 32 -12.43 -1.94 4.75
N CYS A 33 -11.34 -1.18 4.67
CA CYS A 33 -10.03 -1.63 4.17
C CYS A 33 -9.13 -2.20 5.29
N GLY A 34 -9.63 -2.26 6.53
CA GLY A 34 -8.85 -2.75 7.66
C GLY A 34 -7.81 -1.75 8.15
N LYS A 35 -6.63 -2.24 8.53
CA LYS A 35 -5.54 -1.45 9.16
C LYS A 35 -4.44 -1.02 8.20
N PHE A 36 -4.63 -1.21 6.89
CA PHE A 36 -3.60 -0.92 5.91
C PHE A 36 -3.31 0.59 5.84
N ASP A 37 -2.03 0.98 5.86
CA ASP A 37 -1.63 2.38 5.74
C ASP A 37 -1.53 2.81 4.26
N PHE A 38 -2.52 3.59 3.82
CA PHE A 38 -2.60 4.11 2.45
C PHE A 38 -1.91 5.47 2.26
N ASN A 39 -1.26 6.03 3.30
CA ASN A 39 -0.57 7.31 3.20
C ASN A 39 0.78 7.23 2.48
N LYS A 40 1.17 6.05 1.99
CA LYS A 40 2.42 5.84 1.26
C LYS A 40 2.24 6.31 -0.19
N ASN A 41 3.05 7.28 -0.62
CA ASN A 41 3.00 7.77 -2.01
C ASN A 41 3.30 6.64 -3.01
N GLY A 42 2.57 6.61 -4.13
CA GLY A 42 2.80 5.64 -5.22
C GLY A 42 2.28 4.24 -4.93
N LEU A 43 1.15 4.11 -4.23
CA LEU A 43 0.48 2.82 -4.05
C LEU A 43 -0.17 2.37 -5.35
N GLY A 44 0.29 1.24 -5.89
CA GLY A 44 -0.42 0.50 -6.93
C GLY A 44 -1.24 -0.61 -6.26
N CYS A 45 -2.56 -0.50 -6.32
CA CYS A 45 -3.47 -1.53 -5.82
C CYS A 45 -4.03 -2.35 -6.98
N GLU A 46 -4.05 -3.66 -6.83
CA GLU A 46 -4.59 -4.61 -7.79
C GLU A 46 -5.48 -5.63 -7.08
N VAL A 47 -6.56 -6.03 -7.73
CA VAL A 47 -7.34 -7.18 -7.31
C VAL A 47 -6.83 -8.41 -8.04
N LYS A 48 -6.59 -9.48 -7.29
CA LYS A 48 -6.25 -10.79 -7.85
C LYS A 48 -7.40 -11.76 -7.60
N VAL A 49 -7.73 -12.54 -8.62
CA VAL A 49 -8.70 -13.65 -8.53
C VAL A 49 -7.97 -14.99 -8.71
N GLU A 50 -8.74 -16.08 -8.76
CA GLU A 50 -8.31 -17.49 -8.80
C GLU A 50 -6.93 -17.80 -9.44
N GLY A 51 -6.25 -18.81 -8.87
CA GLY A 51 -4.99 -19.36 -9.38
C GLY A 51 -3.75 -18.50 -9.07
N GLY A 52 -3.85 -17.18 -9.17
CA GLY A 52 -2.80 -16.23 -8.78
C GLY A 52 -2.95 -15.69 -7.36
N CYS A 53 -4.19 -15.47 -6.91
CA CYS A 53 -4.48 -14.89 -5.60
C CYS A 53 -4.02 -15.77 -4.44
N GLU A 54 -4.33 -17.08 -4.45
CA GLU A 54 -3.96 -17.99 -3.35
C GLU A 54 -2.44 -18.15 -3.21
N ALA A 55 -1.68 -18.06 -4.32
CA ALA A 55 -0.22 -18.13 -4.30
C ALA A 55 0.42 -16.89 -3.65
N GLU A 56 -0.31 -15.76 -3.61
CA GLU A 56 0.12 -14.52 -2.97
C GLU A 56 -0.29 -14.45 -1.50
N CYS A 57 -1.05 -15.43 -0.99
CA CYS A 57 -1.39 -15.52 0.43
C CYS A 57 -0.23 -16.08 1.25
N THR A 58 0.86 -15.32 1.35
CA THR A 58 2.07 -15.69 2.10
C THR A 58 2.37 -14.68 3.22
N PRO A 59 3.04 -15.09 4.31
CA PRO A 59 3.34 -14.20 5.45
C PRO A 59 4.04 -12.89 5.07
N LEU A 60 4.97 -12.93 4.10
CA LEU A 60 5.67 -11.75 3.58
C LEU A 60 4.73 -10.69 2.96
N LYS A 61 3.51 -11.09 2.60
CA LYS A 61 2.48 -10.26 1.98
C LYS A 61 1.48 -9.72 3.00
N PHE A 62 1.58 -10.14 4.27
CA PHE A 62 0.67 -9.76 5.35
C PHE A 62 1.28 -8.74 6.32
N ILE A 63 2.55 -8.38 6.11
CA ILE A 63 3.29 -7.42 6.94
C ILE A 63 2.48 -6.13 7.15
N ALA A 64 1.95 -5.54 6.08
CA ALA A 64 1.19 -4.29 6.19
C ALA A 64 -0.16 -4.44 6.93
N ALA A 65 -0.78 -5.62 6.88
CA ALA A 65 -2.03 -5.89 7.58
C ALA A 65 -1.82 -6.13 9.08
N CYS A 66 -0.63 -6.63 9.45
CA CYS A 66 -0.23 -6.90 10.83
C CYS A 66 0.57 -5.76 11.47
N GLU A 67 1.02 -4.78 10.69
CA GLU A 67 1.72 -3.60 11.17
C GLU A 67 0.87 -2.86 12.24
N GLY A 68 1.48 -2.62 13.41
CA GLY A 68 0.82 -1.94 14.53
C GLY A 68 -0.19 -2.80 15.33
N GLY A 69 -0.38 -4.08 14.99
CA GLY A 69 -1.18 -5.02 15.78
C GLY A 69 -0.47 -5.47 17.07
N CYS A 70 0.86 -5.54 17.02
CA CYS A 70 1.71 -6.02 18.09
C CYS A 70 2.62 -4.87 18.53
N SER A 71 2.43 -4.40 19.77
CA SER A 71 3.05 -3.18 20.29
C SER A 71 3.93 -3.42 21.52
N LEU A 72 4.31 -4.66 21.78
CA LEU A 72 5.22 -4.95 22.87
C LEU A 72 6.60 -4.40 22.51
N THR A 73 7.26 -3.79 23.49
CA THR A 73 8.57 -3.16 23.28
C THR A 73 9.67 -4.09 23.79
N ALA A 74 10.84 -4.04 23.14
CA ALA A 74 12.01 -4.79 23.57
C ALA A 74 12.34 -4.55 25.05
N THR A 75 12.70 -5.61 25.77
CA THR A 75 13.17 -5.50 27.15
C THR A 75 14.64 -5.10 27.18
N SER A 76 15.05 -4.32 28.20
CA SER A 76 16.45 -3.91 28.39
C SER A 76 17.42 -5.08 28.55
N GLN A 77 16.92 -6.24 28.96
CA GLN A 77 17.71 -7.47 29.08
C GLN A 77 18.09 -8.03 27.71
N CYS A 78 17.18 -7.98 26.74
CA CYS A 78 17.45 -8.47 25.38
C CYS A 78 18.44 -7.54 24.66
N THR A 79 18.19 -6.22 24.71
CA THR A 79 19.05 -5.24 24.04
C THR A 79 20.46 -5.19 24.64
N GLY A 80 20.61 -5.37 25.95
CA GLY A 80 21.91 -5.36 26.63
C GLY A 80 22.85 -6.49 26.19
N ASN A 81 22.34 -7.72 26.01
CA ASN A 81 23.17 -8.86 25.60
C ASN A 81 23.58 -8.78 24.12
N CYS A 82 22.65 -8.33 23.28
CA CYS A 82 22.89 -8.13 21.86
C CYS A 82 23.90 -7.00 21.62
N GLY A 83 23.76 -5.85 22.28
CA GLY A 83 24.60 -4.68 22.06
C GLY A 83 26.08 -4.91 22.32
N VAL A 84 26.43 -5.68 23.36
CA VAL A 84 27.85 -5.98 23.68
C VAL A 84 28.49 -6.85 22.60
N SER A 85 27.78 -7.87 22.12
CA SER A 85 28.27 -8.79 21.09
C SER A 85 28.36 -8.09 19.73
N CYS A 86 27.35 -7.28 19.39
CA CYS A 86 27.31 -6.50 18.17
C CYS A 86 28.44 -5.47 18.13
N ILE A 87 28.66 -4.69 19.19
CA ILE A 87 29.74 -3.67 19.22
C ILE A 87 31.13 -4.33 19.07
N ALA A 88 31.33 -5.52 19.65
CA ALA A 88 32.59 -6.24 19.53
C ALA A 88 32.87 -6.75 18.10
N GLN A 89 31.83 -7.01 17.32
CA GLN A 89 31.93 -7.53 15.94
C GLN A 89 31.67 -6.45 14.87
N CYS A 90 31.30 -5.24 15.29
CA CYS A 90 30.90 -4.17 14.38
C CYS A 90 32.07 -3.65 13.56
N ASP A 91 31.89 -3.68 12.23
CA ASP A 91 32.77 -3.03 11.27
C ASP A 91 32.07 -1.76 10.73
N PRO A 92 32.57 -0.55 11.05
CA PRO A 92 31.94 0.70 10.59
C PRO A 92 31.94 0.84 9.06
N ALA A 93 32.77 0.09 8.32
CA ALA A 93 32.76 0.07 6.87
C ALA A 93 31.65 -0.82 6.28
N LYS A 94 30.97 -1.63 7.10
CA LYS A 94 29.95 -2.60 6.71
C LYS A 94 28.66 -2.47 7.52
N LEU A 95 28.33 -1.26 7.96
CA LEU A 95 27.09 -1.00 8.71
C LEU A 95 25.87 -1.24 7.81
N ASP A 96 25.30 -2.44 7.90
CA ASP A 96 24.02 -2.79 7.30
C ASP A 96 23.06 -3.20 8.42
N CYS A 97 22.25 -2.22 8.87
CA CYS A 97 21.33 -2.40 9.99
C CYS A 97 20.31 -3.49 9.71
N ILE A 98 19.88 -3.63 8.46
CA ILE A 98 18.89 -4.63 8.07
C ILE A 98 19.53 -6.00 8.11
N GLN A 99 20.64 -6.22 7.40
CA GLN A 99 21.26 -7.54 7.35
C GLN A 99 21.67 -8.05 8.74
N GLY A 100 22.31 -7.20 9.55
CA GLY A 100 22.70 -7.58 10.92
C GLY A 100 21.50 -7.93 11.80
N CYS A 101 20.42 -7.15 11.70
CA CYS A 101 19.18 -7.44 12.43
C CYS A 101 18.53 -8.75 11.97
N HIS A 102 18.56 -9.07 10.68
CA HIS A 102 18.07 -10.36 10.15
C HIS A 102 18.86 -11.55 10.71
N ASP A 103 20.19 -11.49 10.64
CA ASP A 103 21.07 -12.57 11.10
C ASP A 103 20.86 -12.87 12.61
N GLU A 104 20.59 -11.83 13.41
CA GLU A 104 20.33 -11.94 14.85
C GLU A 104 18.88 -12.31 15.19
N CYS A 105 17.92 -12.00 14.32
CA CYS A 105 16.49 -12.19 14.55
C CYS A 105 15.99 -13.57 14.09
N GLU A 106 16.40 -14.02 12.90
CA GLU A 106 15.76 -15.16 12.23
C GLU A 106 16.00 -16.49 12.98
N GLN A 107 17.24 -16.79 13.38
CA GLN A 107 17.53 -18.09 13.98
C GLN A 107 16.83 -18.30 15.34
N PRO A 108 16.87 -17.35 16.30
CA PRO A 108 16.09 -17.47 17.52
C PRO A 108 14.59 -17.58 17.26
N PHE A 109 14.05 -16.76 16.34
CA PHE A 109 12.65 -16.81 15.97
C PHE A 109 12.26 -18.17 15.41
N ILE A 110 13.03 -18.72 14.46
CA ILE A 110 12.77 -20.03 13.85
C ILE A 110 12.76 -21.11 14.92
N ALA A 111 13.73 -21.10 15.84
CA ALA A 111 13.81 -22.08 16.92
C ALA A 111 12.58 -22.01 17.85
N ASP A 112 12.21 -20.80 18.29
CA ASP A 112 11.06 -20.60 19.18
C ASP A 112 9.73 -20.92 18.48
N CYS A 113 9.59 -20.52 17.21
CA CYS A 113 8.44 -20.87 16.39
C CYS A 113 8.32 -22.38 16.19
N GLN A 114 9.41 -23.08 15.87
CA GLN A 114 9.39 -24.55 15.69
C GLN A 114 9.04 -25.28 16.99
N ALA A 115 9.44 -24.73 18.14
CA ALA A 115 9.09 -25.28 19.45
C ALA A 115 7.61 -25.09 19.78
N SER A 116 7.02 -23.94 19.44
CA SER A 116 5.64 -23.58 19.78
C SER A 116 4.60 -23.97 18.71
N HIS A 117 5.02 -24.03 17.45
CA HIS A 117 4.18 -24.20 16.26
C HIS A 117 4.84 -25.15 15.23
N PRO A 118 5.02 -26.44 15.55
CA PRO A 118 5.79 -27.38 14.71
C PRO A 118 5.19 -27.63 13.32
N ASP A 119 3.90 -27.33 13.12
CA ASP A 119 3.20 -27.53 11.85
C ASP A 119 3.23 -26.29 10.92
N ARG A 120 3.89 -25.21 11.33
CA ARG A 120 3.99 -23.96 10.55
C ARG A 120 5.31 -23.84 9.79
N ASP A 121 5.28 -23.04 8.72
CA ASP A 121 6.49 -22.62 8.02
C ASP A 121 7.17 -21.46 8.77
N CYS A 122 7.85 -21.83 9.85
CA CYS A 122 8.53 -20.89 10.73
C CYS A 122 9.65 -20.10 10.06
N VAL A 123 10.21 -20.59 8.94
CA VAL A 123 11.24 -19.86 8.20
C VAL A 123 10.62 -18.64 7.52
N THR A 124 9.53 -18.85 6.78
CA THR A 124 8.84 -17.74 6.10
C THR A 124 8.21 -16.75 7.10
N ASP A 125 7.66 -17.25 8.21
CA ASP A 125 7.12 -16.38 9.27
C ASP A 125 8.22 -15.54 9.94
N ALA A 126 9.40 -16.14 10.20
CA ALA A 126 10.56 -15.44 10.74
C ALA A 126 11.07 -14.36 9.79
N GLU A 127 11.27 -14.71 8.52
CA GLU A 127 11.70 -13.76 7.48
C GLU A 127 10.75 -12.56 7.42
N ALA A 128 9.43 -12.80 7.47
CA ALA A 128 8.44 -11.72 7.43
C ALA A 128 8.48 -10.81 8.67
N SER A 129 8.43 -11.40 9.87
CA SER A 129 8.44 -10.63 11.13
C SER A 129 9.76 -9.87 11.29
N CYS A 130 10.90 -10.56 11.11
CA CYS A 130 12.22 -9.93 11.18
C CYS A 130 12.37 -8.81 10.14
N THR A 131 11.98 -9.04 8.87
CA THR A 131 11.99 -7.96 7.85
C THR A 131 11.22 -6.73 8.30
N GLN A 132 10.01 -6.92 8.81
CA GLN A 132 9.12 -5.83 9.21
C GLN A 132 9.73 -5.00 10.35
N HIS A 133 10.11 -5.66 11.44
CA HIS A 133 10.59 -4.98 12.65
C HIS A 133 11.99 -4.40 12.44
N CYS A 134 12.87 -5.11 11.73
CA CYS A 134 14.19 -4.58 11.36
C CYS A 134 14.05 -3.34 10.47
N ARG A 135 13.21 -3.35 9.42
CA ARG A 135 12.96 -2.15 8.60
C ARG A 135 12.38 -0.99 9.39
N THR A 136 11.51 -1.27 10.35
CA THR A 136 10.88 -0.25 11.16
C THR A 136 11.88 0.43 12.10
N ASN A 137 12.80 -0.33 12.68
CA ASN A 137 13.80 0.17 13.62
C ASN A 137 15.06 0.74 12.92
N CYS A 138 15.40 0.24 11.73
CA CYS A 138 16.57 0.65 10.94
C CYS A 138 16.28 1.72 9.87
N LYS A 139 15.27 2.57 10.04
CA LYS A 139 14.90 3.60 9.04
C LYS A 139 16.00 4.63 8.80
N VAL A 140 16.82 4.89 9.82
CA VAL A 140 17.92 5.86 9.76
C VAL A 140 19.22 5.07 9.67
N VAL A 141 20.04 5.37 8.66
CA VAL A 141 21.37 4.76 8.56
C VAL A 141 22.20 5.22 9.77
N PRO A 142 22.66 4.29 10.63
CA PRO A 142 23.37 4.67 11.84
C PRO A 142 24.72 5.28 11.51
N SER A 143 25.11 6.28 12.30
CA SER A 143 26.37 7.02 12.13
C SER A 143 27.56 6.37 12.86
N SER A 144 27.27 5.41 13.75
CA SER A 144 28.25 4.75 14.59
C SER A 144 27.86 3.30 14.88
N CYS A 145 28.83 2.47 15.26
CA CYS A 145 28.58 1.10 15.71
C CYS A 145 27.64 1.01 16.91
N THR A 146 27.73 1.94 17.86
CA THR A 146 26.84 1.95 19.03
C THR A 146 25.39 2.20 18.61
N GLU A 147 25.16 3.22 17.79
CA GLU A 147 23.80 3.54 17.29
C GLU A 147 23.25 2.39 16.43
N HIS A 148 24.09 1.81 15.58
CA HIS A 148 23.73 0.64 14.76
C HIS A 148 23.29 -0.53 15.63
N CYS A 149 24.13 -0.93 16.59
CA CYS A 149 23.83 -2.05 17.47
C CYS A 149 22.60 -1.78 18.32
N ASP A 150 22.42 -0.58 18.86
CA ASP A 150 21.23 -0.25 19.66
C ASP A 150 19.94 -0.39 18.82
N GLN A 151 19.95 0.09 17.57
CA GLN A 151 18.78 -0.01 16.68
C GLN A 151 18.53 -1.44 16.19
N CYS A 152 19.56 -2.16 15.74
CA CYS A 152 19.47 -3.57 15.31
C CYS A 152 18.94 -4.44 16.44
N CYS A 153 19.55 -4.35 17.61
CA CYS A 153 19.18 -5.14 18.77
C CYS A 153 17.76 -4.80 19.23
N THR A 154 17.37 -3.52 19.21
CA THR A 154 15.99 -3.14 19.54
C THR A 154 15.00 -3.74 18.54
N GLY A 155 15.32 -3.73 17.24
CA GLY A 155 14.53 -4.36 16.20
C GLY A 155 14.36 -5.86 16.42
N ALA A 156 15.46 -6.61 16.49
CA ALA A 156 15.45 -8.05 16.68
C ALA A 156 14.75 -8.47 17.98
N CYS A 157 15.01 -7.77 19.08
CA CYS A 157 14.33 -8.03 20.35
C CYS A 157 12.83 -7.72 20.31
N THR A 158 12.42 -6.68 19.57
CA THR A 158 11.00 -6.37 19.38
C THR A 158 10.32 -7.46 18.58
N SER A 159 10.95 -8.00 17.53
CA SER A 159 10.43 -9.15 16.79
C SER A 159 10.23 -10.37 17.70
N ASN A 160 11.25 -10.73 18.49
CA ASN A 160 11.17 -11.88 19.39
C ASN A 160 10.05 -11.76 20.44
N VAL A 161 9.87 -10.56 21.00
CA VAL A 161 8.81 -10.31 21.99
C VAL A 161 7.41 -10.27 21.36
N ASN A 162 7.30 -9.90 20.08
CA ASN A 162 6.03 -9.89 19.36
C ASN A 162 5.78 -11.18 18.55
N LEU A 163 6.67 -12.16 18.59
CA LEU A 163 6.62 -13.46 17.89
C LEU A 163 5.21 -14.06 17.86
N ASP A 164 4.66 -14.37 19.03
CA ASP A 164 3.35 -15.04 19.14
C ASP A 164 2.22 -14.18 18.57
N CYS A 165 2.32 -12.87 18.71
CA CYS A 165 1.34 -11.93 18.21
C CYS A 165 1.41 -11.82 16.68
N ASP A 166 2.61 -11.76 16.11
CA ASP A 166 2.86 -11.71 14.68
C ASP A 166 2.41 -13.01 14.01
N ILE A 167 2.81 -14.17 14.54
CA ILE A 167 2.38 -15.49 14.01
C ILE A 167 0.86 -15.59 14.01
N LYS A 168 0.22 -15.18 15.10
CA LYS A 168 -1.24 -15.20 15.19
C LYS A 168 -1.87 -14.27 14.14
N CYS A 169 -1.33 -13.07 13.98
CA CYS A 169 -1.83 -12.14 12.98
C CYS A 169 -1.65 -12.68 11.56
N TYR A 170 -0.49 -13.25 11.23
CA TYR A 170 -0.26 -13.86 9.93
C TYR A 170 -1.21 -15.02 9.67
N ALA A 171 -1.47 -15.87 10.66
CA ALA A 171 -2.45 -16.95 10.53
C ALA A 171 -3.88 -16.42 10.28
N ASP A 172 -4.31 -15.39 11.02
CA ASP A 172 -5.64 -14.79 10.85
C ASP A 172 -5.78 -14.13 9.47
N VAL A 173 -4.76 -13.39 9.02
CA VAL A 173 -4.75 -12.71 7.72
C VAL A 173 -4.60 -13.71 6.57
N GLU A 174 -3.84 -14.78 6.73
CA GLU A 174 -3.71 -15.85 5.74
C GLU A 174 -5.05 -16.54 5.48
N GLY A 175 -5.79 -16.86 6.55
CA GLY A 175 -7.13 -17.41 6.45
C GLY A 175 -8.07 -16.45 5.72
N GLY A 176 -8.02 -15.16 6.05
CA GLY A 176 -8.79 -14.11 5.38
C GLY A 176 -8.45 -14.00 3.89
N CYS A 177 -7.16 -14.02 3.55
CA CYS A 177 -6.67 -13.97 2.18
C CYS A 177 -7.18 -15.14 1.35
N ARG A 178 -7.05 -16.38 1.84
CA ARG A 178 -7.54 -17.58 1.15
C ARG A 178 -9.05 -17.51 0.92
N VAL A 179 -9.82 -17.06 1.91
CA VAL A 179 -11.28 -16.89 1.76
C VAL A 179 -11.61 -15.81 0.72
N ALA A 180 -10.95 -14.66 0.75
CA ALA A 180 -11.15 -13.59 -0.23
C ALA A 180 -10.79 -14.05 -1.66
N CYS A 181 -9.70 -14.80 -1.81
CA CYS A 181 -9.27 -15.34 -3.10
C CYS A 181 -10.24 -16.37 -3.70
N GLN A 182 -11.06 -17.03 -2.87
CA GLN A 182 -12.11 -17.96 -3.32
C GLN A 182 -13.42 -17.27 -3.68
N GLN A 183 -13.57 -15.99 -3.32
CA GLN A 183 -14.72 -15.19 -3.70
C GLN A 183 -14.53 -14.62 -5.11
N PRO A 184 -15.63 -14.38 -5.86
CA PRO A 184 -15.55 -13.72 -7.18
C PRO A 184 -14.91 -12.32 -7.12
N SER A 185 -15.02 -11.65 -5.97
CA SER A 185 -14.36 -10.37 -5.71
C SER A 185 -12.84 -10.49 -5.61
N GLY A 186 -12.27 -11.66 -5.31
CA GLY A 186 -10.84 -11.84 -5.15
C GLY A 186 -10.24 -11.11 -3.94
N GLY A 187 -8.91 -11.16 -3.84
CA GLY A 187 -8.13 -10.46 -2.82
C GLY A 187 -7.58 -9.13 -3.33
N LEU A 188 -7.60 -8.10 -2.49
CA LEU A 188 -7.00 -6.79 -2.78
C LEU A 188 -5.54 -6.76 -2.31
N PHE A 189 -4.63 -6.41 -3.21
CA PHE A 189 -3.21 -6.29 -2.93
C PHE A 189 -2.71 -4.91 -3.32
N CYS A 190 -2.05 -4.20 -2.40
CA CYS A 190 -1.46 -2.88 -2.65
C CYS A 190 0.05 -2.94 -2.46
N ASN A 191 0.81 -2.58 -3.50
CA ASN A 191 2.27 -2.77 -3.57
C ASN A 191 2.70 -4.20 -3.22
N GLY A 192 1.89 -5.16 -3.67
CA GLY A 192 2.09 -6.58 -3.36
C GLY A 192 1.90 -6.92 -1.88
N GLN A 193 1.19 -6.14 -1.08
CA GLN A 193 0.78 -6.49 0.27
C GLN A 193 -0.73 -6.68 0.31
N TYR A 194 -1.20 -7.75 0.95
CA TYR A 194 -2.62 -8.04 1.07
C TYR A 194 -3.30 -7.03 2.00
N VAL A 195 -4.45 -6.53 1.56
CA VAL A 195 -5.33 -5.66 2.34
C VAL A 195 -6.44 -6.53 2.92
N ASN A 196 -6.47 -6.68 4.25
CA ASN A 196 -7.52 -7.42 4.95
C ASN A 196 -8.82 -6.61 5.03
N ALA A 197 -9.45 -6.41 3.87
CA ALA A 197 -10.71 -5.70 3.73
C ALA A 197 -11.89 -6.60 4.13
N THR A 198 -12.81 -6.07 4.93
CA THR A 198 -14.05 -6.77 5.29
C THR A 198 -15.03 -6.83 4.12
N ASP A 199 -14.97 -5.84 3.23
CA ASP A 199 -15.72 -5.73 1.99
C ASP A 199 -14.81 -5.08 0.94
N VAL A 200 -14.37 -5.88 -0.03
CA VAL A 200 -13.43 -5.46 -1.06
C VAL A 200 -14.03 -4.36 -1.94
N GLU A 201 -15.30 -4.44 -2.32
CA GLU A 201 -15.94 -3.43 -3.18
C GLU A 201 -16.08 -2.08 -2.47
N SER A 202 -16.52 -2.12 -1.21
CA SER A 202 -16.62 -0.92 -0.39
C SER A 202 -15.25 -0.31 -0.14
N CYS A 203 -14.21 -1.13 -0.02
CA CYS A 203 -12.84 -0.65 0.14
C CYS A 203 -12.36 0.04 -1.15
N ILE A 204 -12.49 -0.62 -2.31
CA ILE A 204 -12.13 -0.06 -3.62
C ILE A 204 -12.84 1.27 -3.86
N SER A 205 -14.16 1.33 -3.61
CA SER A 205 -14.95 2.54 -3.79
C SER A 205 -14.46 3.70 -2.92
N ALA A 206 -14.03 3.43 -1.69
CA ALA A 206 -13.50 4.46 -0.81
C ALA A 206 -12.06 4.87 -1.14
N LEU A 207 -11.24 3.97 -1.68
CA LEU A 207 -9.92 4.32 -2.22
C LEU A 207 -10.06 5.19 -3.47
N ALA A 208 -10.99 4.84 -4.37
CA ALA A 208 -11.30 5.64 -5.56
C ALA A 208 -11.82 7.04 -5.22
N ALA A 209 -12.67 7.15 -4.18
CA ALA A 209 -13.14 8.45 -3.68
C ALA A 209 -12.00 9.35 -3.14
N GLN A 210 -10.89 8.74 -2.72
CA GLN A 210 -9.68 9.43 -2.28
C GLN A 210 -8.67 9.65 -3.42
N GLY A 211 -9.00 9.27 -4.64
CA GLY A 211 -8.16 9.45 -5.82
C GLY A 211 -7.09 8.37 -6.01
N LEU A 212 -7.19 7.23 -5.31
CA LEU A 212 -6.33 6.07 -5.55
C LEU A 212 -6.96 5.17 -6.62
N GLU A 213 -6.17 4.80 -7.63
CA GLU A 213 -6.59 3.88 -8.68
C GLU A 213 -6.35 2.43 -8.23
N VAL A 214 -7.36 1.57 -8.40
CA VAL A 214 -7.27 0.13 -8.16
C VAL A 214 -7.48 -0.60 -9.47
N ASP A 215 -6.52 -1.44 -9.85
CA ASP A 215 -6.64 -2.33 -11.01
C ASP A 215 -7.57 -3.51 -10.68
N VAL A 216 -8.73 -3.54 -11.31
CA VAL A 216 -9.73 -4.61 -11.17
C VAL A 216 -9.79 -5.53 -12.40
N SER A 217 -8.83 -5.41 -13.33
CA SER A 217 -8.83 -6.13 -14.62
C SER A 217 -8.92 -7.64 -14.47
N ALA A 218 -8.41 -8.19 -13.36
CA ALA A 218 -8.45 -9.63 -13.08
C ALA A 218 -9.89 -10.18 -12.93
N ARG A 219 -10.86 -9.33 -12.58
CA ARG A 219 -12.28 -9.75 -12.47
C ARG A 219 -12.99 -9.86 -13.82
N GLY A 220 -12.33 -9.43 -14.91
CA GLY A 220 -12.99 -9.26 -16.20
C GLY A 220 -14.07 -8.16 -16.21
N GLU A 221 -14.10 -7.33 -15.16
CA GLU A 221 -14.99 -6.19 -15.02
C GLU A 221 -14.21 -4.90 -15.35
N CYS A 222 -14.91 -3.94 -15.96
CA CYS A 222 -14.32 -2.69 -16.43
C CYS A 222 -13.71 -1.86 -15.30
N VAL A 223 -12.55 -1.25 -15.54
CA VAL A 223 -11.92 -0.33 -14.60
C VAL A 223 -12.62 1.02 -14.69
N CYS A 224 -13.45 1.34 -13.69
CA CYS A 224 -14.12 2.63 -13.58
C CYS A 224 -13.29 3.62 -12.77
N THR A 225 -12.75 4.61 -13.45
CA THR A 225 -12.08 5.77 -12.84
C THR A 225 -13.06 6.96 -12.74
N LEU A 226 -12.67 8.02 -12.02
CA LEU A 226 -13.41 9.30 -12.00
C LEU A 226 -13.61 9.91 -13.40
N SER A 227 -12.83 9.50 -14.40
CA SER A 227 -12.92 9.92 -15.80
C SER A 227 -13.69 8.96 -16.71
N GLY A 228 -14.17 7.82 -16.21
CA GLY A 228 -14.97 6.85 -16.96
C GLY A 228 -14.53 5.40 -16.76
N CYS A 229 -15.32 4.47 -17.28
CA CYS A 229 -15.01 3.04 -17.27
C CYS A 229 -14.27 2.63 -18.55
N ASP A 230 -13.04 2.16 -18.41
CA ASP A 230 -12.27 1.55 -19.50
C ASP A 230 -12.32 0.03 -19.36
N CYS A 231 -12.79 -0.63 -20.41
CA CYS A 231 -12.90 -2.08 -20.46
C CYS A 231 -11.93 -2.58 -21.54
N ASP A 232 -10.79 -3.16 -21.14
CA ASP A 232 -9.89 -3.81 -22.09
C ASP A 232 -10.42 -5.22 -22.43
N GLY A 233 -11.59 -5.21 -23.05
CA GLY A 233 -12.30 -6.37 -23.58
C GLY A 233 -13.02 -5.89 -24.82
N SER A 234 -12.42 -6.14 -25.98
CA SER A 234 -12.98 -5.76 -27.28
C SER A 234 -14.29 -6.51 -27.56
N ALA A 235 -15.37 -6.00 -27.00
CA ALA A 235 -16.72 -6.15 -27.51
C ALA A 235 -17.41 -4.81 -27.27
N ASN A 236 -17.46 -3.99 -28.32
CA ASN A 236 -18.51 -2.99 -28.48
C ASN A 236 -19.87 -3.72 -28.48
N ALA A 237 -20.35 -4.12 -27.31
CA ALA A 237 -21.74 -4.45 -27.07
C ALA A 237 -22.36 -3.18 -26.50
N GLY A 238 -22.85 -2.32 -27.41
CA GLY A 238 -23.72 -1.23 -27.01
C GLY A 238 -24.90 -1.78 -26.23
N GLY A 239 -25.08 -1.31 -25.00
CA GLY A 239 -26.29 -1.54 -24.23
C GLY A 239 -26.07 -1.67 -22.73
N GLY A 240 -26.28 -0.56 -22.00
CA GLY A 240 -26.94 -0.65 -20.70
C GLY A 240 -26.18 -0.11 -19.50
N PHE A 241 -26.58 1.12 -19.13
CA PHE A 241 -26.70 1.64 -17.76
C PHE A 241 -25.43 2.11 -17.01
N CYS A 242 -25.19 3.43 -17.10
CA CYS A 242 -25.09 4.34 -15.96
C CYS A 242 -25.48 5.74 -16.46
N ALA A 243 -26.79 6.01 -16.57
CA ALA A 243 -27.28 7.37 -16.75
C ALA A 243 -27.24 8.08 -15.38
N ALA A 244 -26.13 8.76 -15.10
CA ALA A 244 -26.09 9.80 -14.08
C ALA A 244 -26.96 10.97 -14.56
N ALA A 245 -28.15 11.11 -13.98
CA ALA A 245 -29.01 12.28 -14.18
C ALA A 245 -28.45 13.46 -13.37
N PRO A 246 -28.23 14.65 -13.95
CA PRO A 246 -28.07 15.86 -13.15
C PRO A 246 -29.45 16.30 -12.64
N GLY A 247 -29.63 16.27 -11.31
CA GLY A 247 -30.79 16.88 -10.66
C GLY A 247 -30.66 18.41 -10.67
N GLN A 248 -31.55 19.07 -11.42
CA GLN A 248 -31.91 20.47 -11.20
C GLN A 248 -33.41 20.64 -11.46
N ASP A 249 -34.19 20.65 -10.38
CA ASP A 249 -35.55 21.17 -10.39
C ASP A 249 -35.51 22.66 -10.00
N SER A 250 -35.63 23.53 -11.00
CA SER A 250 -36.20 24.86 -10.84
C SER A 250 -37.21 25.09 -11.97
N PRO A 251 -38.51 25.30 -11.68
CA PRO A 251 -39.49 25.57 -12.70
C PRO A 251 -39.61 27.08 -12.86
N PHE A 252 -39.11 27.67 -13.95
CA PHE A 252 -39.72 28.88 -14.53
C PHE A 252 -39.17 29.15 -15.94
N GLU A 253 -40.10 29.21 -16.90
CA GLU A 253 -40.09 29.98 -18.15
C GLU A 253 -39.10 29.66 -19.30
N ALA A 254 -39.68 29.08 -20.35
CA ALA A 254 -39.73 29.61 -21.72
C ALA A 254 -38.49 30.32 -22.30
N ALA A 255 -37.81 29.66 -23.27
CA ALA A 255 -37.54 30.21 -24.61
C ALA A 255 -36.69 29.27 -25.47
N ILE A 256 -37.28 28.80 -26.57
CA ILE A 256 -36.73 28.75 -27.94
C ILE A 256 -35.20 28.66 -28.09
N VAL A 257 -34.67 27.52 -28.56
CA VAL A 257 -33.71 27.48 -29.69
C VAL A 257 -33.92 26.18 -30.49
N MET A 258 -34.30 26.35 -31.75
CA MET A 258 -34.30 25.32 -32.81
C MET A 258 -32.96 25.31 -33.56
N MET A 259 -32.74 24.20 -34.29
CA MET A 259 -31.76 23.94 -35.36
C MET A 259 -30.39 23.40 -34.92
N GLY A 260 -29.83 22.36 -35.52
CA GLY A 260 -30.22 21.69 -36.76
C GLY A 260 -29.57 20.31 -36.92
N MET A 261 -30.29 19.46 -37.65
CA MET A 261 -29.80 18.19 -38.18
C MET A 261 -28.92 18.44 -39.40
N ALA A 262 -27.81 17.71 -39.52
CA ALA A 262 -27.21 17.36 -40.80
C ALA A 262 -26.66 15.93 -40.71
N ALA A 263 -27.16 15.08 -41.61
CA ALA A 263 -26.87 13.67 -41.75
C ALA A 263 -25.65 13.40 -42.67
N ALA A 264 -25.20 12.13 -42.64
CA ALA A 264 -24.34 11.37 -43.58
C ALA A 264 -23.05 10.86 -42.91
N GLY A 265 -22.60 9.60 -43.07
CA GLY A 265 -23.05 8.52 -43.95
C GLY A 265 -22.36 7.19 -43.62
N ILE A 266 -22.80 6.16 -44.34
CA ILE A 266 -22.46 4.73 -44.23
C ILE A 266 -21.01 4.44 -44.67
N SER A 267 -20.35 3.48 -44.02
CA SER A 267 -19.35 2.61 -44.66
C SER A 267 -19.20 1.27 -43.92
N VAL A 268 -19.83 0.23 -44.49
CA VAL A 268 -19.57 -1.18 -44.16
C VAL A 268 -18.29 -1.62 -44.90
N ALA A 269 -17.25 -2.01 -44.17
CA ALA A 269 -16.08 -2.69 -44.74
C ALA A 269 -15.97 -4.11 -44.16
N ARG A 270 -16.56 -5.05 -44.91
CA ARG A 270 -16.44 -6.49 -44.75
C ARG A 270 -15.04 -6.90 -45.21
N ARG A 271 -14.15 -7.38 -44.33
CA ARG A 271 -12.93 -8.10 -44.78
C ARG A 271 -12.89 -9.52 -44.25
N ARG A 272 -12.74 -10.39 -45.24
CA ARG A 272 -12.92 -11.84 -45.25
C ARG A 272 -11.55 -12.50 -45.08
N ASN A 273 -11.50 -13.43 -44.14
CA ASN A 273 -10.79 -14.71 -44.12
C ASN A 273 -9.62 -14.91 -45.12
N ARG A 274 -8.44 -15.25 -44.59
CA ARG A 274 -7.32 -15.77 -45.38
C ARG A 274 -6.71 -17.00 -44.66
N ASN A 275 -7.24 -18.17 -45.02
CA ASN A 275 -6.54 -19.45 -44.89
C ASN A 275 -5.37 -19.50 -45.88
N SER A 276 -4.17 -19.88 -45.44
CA SER A 276 -3.13 -20.49 -46.29
C SER A 276 -2.01 -21.11 -45.44
N ARG A 277 -1.96 -22.45 -45.50
CA ARG A 277 -0.89 -23.41 -45.13
C ARG A 277 -0.72 -23.78 -43.68
#